data_AF-A0AAV8SSG1-F1
#
_entry.id   AF-A0AAV8SSG1-F1
#
_cell.length_a   1.000
_cell.length_b   1.000
_cell.length_c   1.000
_cell.angle_alpha   90.00
_cell.angle_beta   90.00
_cell.angle_gamma   90.00
#
_symmetry.space_group_name_H-M   'P 1'
#
loop_
_entity.id
_entity.type
_entity.pdbx_description
1 polymer ?
#
loop_
_entity_poly.entity_id
_entity_poly.type
_entity_poly.pdbx_seq_one_letter_code
_entity_poly.pdbx_strand_id
1 'polypeptide(L)'
;MSLLHLFHCDPFEKMHLKKAMWSEGLNKSSQTSDNADSEPSSTTAVEDLVNSLKKQRLYREVTLALRTSLRDARAEFSFLRLRSLRSLLNFLGSVAYSDFTINLFCHTQSIPDLQVVPVLFQYSLKDSPEDDKVESLDHVFGVEPMKITSLPTDAEVTLALRVLEGCCLLHRESTVLAHQQKAIQVLMHILSTRGVMEQGACLDALISIMLESSANQMDFEECNGIEEVTMLIRDKQVDENLRLKCGEFLLLLIGHVNGRERPPMATIHEDIRRLLGEKSASLIWGSTLDPEQRLTGLQIQARRVLESLDLY
;
A
#
# COMPACT_ATOMS: atom_id res chain seq x y z
N MET A 1 -10.02 -1.34 -12.86
CA MET A 1 -9.95 -0.67 -11.55
C MET A 1 -8.49 -0.41 -11.27
N SER A 2 -8.01 0.84 -11.35
CA SER A 2 -6.63 1.12 -10.95
C SER A 2 -6.67 2.05 -9.74
N LEU A 3 -6.55 1.45 -8.55
CA LEU A 3 -6.32 2.16 -7.29
C LEU A 3 -5.05 3.04 -7.36
N LEU A 4 -4.23 2.89 -8.40
CA LEU A 4 -3.08 3.76 -8.70
C LEU A 4 -3.42 5.25 -8.85
N HIS A 5 -4.64 5.61 -9.26
CA HIS A 5 -5.06 7.02 -9.32
C HIS A 5 -5.34 7.63 -7.93
N LEU A 6 -5.60 6.82 -6.90
CA LEU A 6 -5.79 7.29 -5.52
C LEU A 6 -4.45 7.62 -4.82
N PHE A 7 -3.33 7.03 -5.24
CA PHE A 7 -1.99 7.40 -4.72
C PHE A 7 -1.61 8.87 -4.93
N HIS A 8 -2.29 9.58 -5.83
CA HIS A 8 -1.90 10.93 -6.26
C HIS A 8 -2.69 12.06 -5.63
N CYS A 9 -3.64 11.79 -4.72
CA CYS A 9 -4.49 12.83 -4.14
C CYS A 9 -4.45 12.83 -2.61
N ASP A 10 -3.32 13.28 -2.07
CA ASP A 10 -3.27 13.89 -0.75
C ASP A 10 -2.90 15.38 -0.92
N PRO A 11 -3.75 16.35 -0.53
CA PRO A 11 -3.50 17.77 -0.78
C PRO A 11 -2.28 18.34 -0.04
N PHE A 12 -1.76 17.63 0.97
CA PHE A 12 -0.70 18.14 1.85
C PHE A 12 0.73 17.82 1.40
N GLU A 13 0.94 17.03 0.35
CA GLU A 13 2.30 16.59 -0.04
C GLU A 13 2.63 16.81 -1.52
N LYS A 14 2.21 17.95 -2.10
CA LYS A 14 2.84 18.49 -3.33
C LYS A 14 4.24 19.03 -3.06
N MET A 15 5.09 18.27 -2.38
CA MET A 15 6.51 18.61 -2.24
C MET A 15 7.25 17.96 -3.40
N HIS A 16 7.31 18.65 -4.54
CA HIS A 16 8.02 18.31 -5.79
C HIS A 16 8.92 17.06 -5.70
N LEU A 17 8.30 15.88 -5.83
CA LEU A 17 8.99 14.60 -5.82
C LEU A 17 9.77 14.48 -7.13
N LYS A 18 11.10 14.50 -7.02
CA LYS A 18 11.99 14.46 -8.18
C LYS A 18 11.78 13.16 -8.94
N LYS A 19 11.30 13.29 -10.18
CA LYS A 19 11.06 12.19 -11.12
C LYS A 19 12.31 11.32 -11.25
N ALA A 20 12.16 10.00 -11.16
CA ALA A 20 13.30 9.11 -11.25
C ALA A 20 13.97 9.25 -12.63
N MET A 21 15.30 9.38 -12.65
CA MET A 21 16.09 9.67 -13.86
C MET A 21 15.87 8.67 -15.02
N TRP A 22 15.34 7.49 -14.72
CA TRP A 22 15.07 6.41 -15.67
C TRP A 22 13.65 6.43 -16.26
N SER A 23 12.74 7.24 -15.73
CA SER A 23 11.34 7.31 -16.19
C SER A 23 11.11 8.20 -17.42
N GLU A 24 12.15 8.85 -17.95
CA GLU A 24 12.05 9.74 -19.14
C GLU A 24 12.36 9.04 -20.47
N GLY A 25 12.84 7.78 -20.43
CA GLY A 25 13.37 7.10 -21.61
C GLY A 25 12.38 6.33 -22.49
N LEU A 26 11.13 6.10 -22.03
CA LEU A 26 10.20 5.20 -22.73
C LEU A 26 9.20 5.91 -23.68
N ASN A 27 8.99 7.22 -23.56
CA ASN A 27 7.90 7.90 -24.28
C ASN A 27 8.25 8.39 -25.70
N LYS A 28 9.48 8.19 -26.18
CA LYS A 28 9.94 8.78 -27.45
C LYS A 28 9.99 7.82 -28.64
N SER A 29 9.64 6.54 -28.49
CA SER A 29 9.75 5.55 -29.58
C SER A 29 8.45 5.32 -30.37
N SER A 30 7.35 5.98 -30.05
CA SER A 30 6.03 5.67 -30.66
C SER A 30 5.55 6.69 -31.70
N GLN A 31 6.37 7.68 -32.06
CA GLN A 31 5.99 8.70 -33.05
C GLN A 31 7.18 9.11 -33.91
N THR A 32 7.62 8.24 -34.82
CA THR A 32 8.18 8.69 -36.11
C THR A 32 8.20 7.55 -37.11
N SER A 33 7.79 7.92 -38.34
CA SER A 33 8.11 7.36 -39.66
C SER A 33 7.14 6.35 -40.29
N ASP A 34 6.03 6.89 -40.80
CA ASP A 34 5.54 6.52 -42.14
C ASP A 34 6.49 7.14 -43.18
N ASN A 35 7.31 6.30 -43.82
CA ASN A 35 7.74 6.45 -45.22
C ASN A 35 8.56 5.21 -45.57
N ALA A 36 7.95 4.35 -46.39
CA ALA A 36 8.59 3.20 -46.99
C ALA A 36 9.53 3.67 -48.12
N ASP A 37 10.82 3.34 -48.00
CA ASP A 37 11.53 2.56 -49.02
C ASP A 37 12.96 2.22 -48.55
N SER A 38 13.40 1.01 -48.91
CA SER A 38 14.76 0.40 -48.86
C SER A 38 15.26 -0.33 -47.59
N GLU A 39 15.49 -1.65 -47.78
CA GLU A 39 16.28 -2.66 -47.02
C GLU A 39 15.85 -3.10 -45.59
N PRO A 40 15.29 -4.31 -45.39
CA PRO A 40 14.64 -4.70 -44.12
C PRO A 40 15.40 -5.73 -43.26
N SER A 41 16.69 -5.58 -42.97
CA SER A 41 17.34 -6.56 -42.06
C SER A 41 18.39 -6.03 -41.09
N SER A 42 19.23 -5.06 -41.47
CA SER A 42 20.30 -4.56 -40.60
C SER A 42 19.84 -3.48 -39.63
N THR A 43 18.94 -2.60 -40.07
CA THR A 43 18.39 -1.49 -39.27
C THR A 43 17.50 -1.99 -38.13
N THR A 44 16.63 -2.96 -38.41
CA THR A 44 15.78 -3.63 -37.42
C THR A 44 16.60 -4.38 -36.36
N ALA A 45 17.64 -5.10 -36.77
CA ALA A 45 18.51 -5.82 -35.83
C ALA A 45 19.27 -4.88 -34.88
N VAL A 46 19.71 -3.72 -35.38
CA VAL A 46 20.36 -2.69 -34.56
C VAL A 46 19.35 -2.05 -33.60
N GLU A 47 18.13 -1.77 -34.05
CA GLU A 47 17.07 -1.23 -33.21
C GLU A 47 16.66 -2.20 -32.08
N ASP A 48 16.53 -3.49 -32.40
CA ASP A 48 16.25 -4.54 -31.42
C ASP A 48 17.38 -4.68 -30.39
N LEU A 49 18.64 -4.59 -30.83
CA LEU A 49 19.79 -4.58 -29.93
C LEU A 49 19.77 -3.36 -29.01
N VAL A 50 19.50 -2.16 -29.55
CA VAL A 50 19.40 -0.92 -28.76
C VAL A 50 18.27 -1.03 -27.74
N ASN A 51 17.11 -1.56 -28.14
CA ASN A 51 15.98 -1.78 -27.24
C ASN A 51 16.30 -2.80 -26.16
N SER A 52 17.00 -3.90 -26.50
CA SER A 52 17.48 -4.89 -25.53
C SER A 52 18.45 -4.28 -24.51
N LEU A 53 19.42 -3.48 -24.97
CA LEU A 53 20.37 -2.77 -24.09
C LEU A 53 19.67 -1.75 -23.19
N LYS A 54 18.67 -1.02 -23.70
CA LYS A 54 17.84 -0.11 -22.88
C LYS A 54 17.08 -0.87 -21.80
N LYS A 55 16.46 -2.00 -22.13
CA LYS A 55 15.77 -2.87 -21.16
C LYS A 55 16.74 -3.39 -20.09
N GLN A 56 17.93 -3.85 -20.49
CA GLN A 56 18.94 -4.34 -19.56
C GLN A 56 19.47 -3.24 -18.64
N ARG A 57 19.68 -2.03 -19.18
CA ARG A 57 20.04 -0.85 -18.39
C ARG A 57 18.96 -0.53 -17.37
N LEU A 58 17.70 -0.49 -17.79
CA LEU A 58 16.58 -0.19 -16.89
C LEU A 58 16.47 -1.23 -15.77
N TYR A 59 16.61 -2.52 -16.10
CA TYR A 59 16.65 -3.59 -15.09
C TYR A 59 17.72 -3.36 -14.03
N ARG A 60 18.94 -3.01 -14.45
CA ARG A 60 20.04 -2.72 -13.52
C ARG A 60 19.76 -1.50 -12.65
N GLU A 61 19.22 -0.43 -13.23
CA GLU A 61 18.89 0.81 -12.52
C GLU A 61 17.78 0.58 -11.48
N VAL A 62 16.71 -0.11 -11.86
CA VAL A 62 15.60 -0.48 -10.97
C VAL A 62 16.07 -1.39 -9.84
N THR A 63 16.83 -2.43 -10.18
CA THR A 63 17.40 -3.36 -9.19
C THR A 63 18.35 -2.64 -8.22
N LEU A 64 19.20 -1.75 -8.71
CA LEU A 64 20.14 -1.00 -7.88
C LEU A 64 19.43 0.00 -6.96
N ALA A 65 18.42 0.72 -7.47
CA ALA A 65 17.62 1.67 -6.70
C ALA A 65 16.88 0.95 -5.56
N LEU A 66 16.29 -0.20 -5.86
CA LEU A 66 15.59 -1.03 -4.89
C LEU A 66 16.55 -1.60 -3.84
N ARG A 67 17.66 -2.22 -4.26
CA ARG A 67 18.67 -2.76 -3.35
C ARG A 67 19.24 -1.71 -2.41
N THR A 68 19.54 -0.51 -2.93
CA THR A 68 20.08 0.59 -2.13
C THR A 68 19.06 1.07 -1.09
N SER A 69 17.81 1.25 -1.50
CA SER A 69 16.74 1.66 -0.59
C SER A 69 16.48 0.59 0.48
N LEU A 70 16.40 -0.69 0.09
CA LEU A 70 16.17 -1.78 1.04
C LEU A 70 17.34 -2.04 1.99
N ARG A 71 18.58 -1.71 1.61
CA ARG A 71 19.70 -1.74 2.55
C ARG A 71 19.49 -0.71 3.66
N ASP A 72 19.10 0.50 3.31
CA ASP A 72 18.89 1.58 4.26
C ASP A 72 17.59 1.37 5.08
N ALA A 73 16.59 0.68 4.53
CA ALA A 73 15.37 0.26 5.23
C ALA A 73 15.62 -0.79 6.33
N ARG A 74 16.71 -1.55 6.22
CA ARG A 74 17.15 -2.52 7.23
C ARG A 74 18.07 -1.92 8.30
N ALA A 75 18.28 -0.60 8.27
CA ALA A 75 19.18 0.06 9.21
C ALA A 75 18.62 0.08 10.63
N GLU A 76 19.51 0.10 11.62
CA GLU A 76 19.13 0.14 13.05
C GLU A 76 18.53 1.49 13.45
N PHE A 77 18.84 2.55 12.71
CA PHE A 77 18.38 3.92 12.99
C PHE A 77 17.16 4.32 12.14
N SER A 78 16.12 4.82 12.80
CA SER A 78 14.86 5.25 12.19
C SER A 78 15.04 6.32 11.11
N PHE A 79 15.99 7.25 11.26
CA PHE A 79 16.21 8.29 10.24
C PHE A 79 16.68 7.72 8.88
N LEU A 80 17.46 6.64 8.88
CA LEU A 80 17.88 5.96 7.65
C LEU A 80 16.71 5.22 7.02
N ARG A 81 15.92 4.52 7.84
CA ARG A 81 14.71 3.83 7.40
C ARG A 81 13.69 4.81 6.82
N LEU A 82 13.39 5.90 7.52
CA LEU A 82 12.52 6.98 7.06
C LEU A 82 12.95 7.54 5.70
N ARG A 83 14.24 7.86 5.54
CA ARG A 83 14.79 8.34 4.24
C ARG A 83 14.60 7.29 3.15
N SER A 84 14.83 6.02 3.47
CA SER A 84 14.69 4.92 2.53
C SER A 84 13.25 4.66 2.11
N LEU A 85 12.28 4.77 3.04
CA LEU A 85 10.87 4.59 2.77
C LEU A 85 10.33 5.68 1.86
N ARG A 86 10.77 6.94 2.05
CA ARG A 86 10.49 8.03 1.08
C ARG A 86 11.05 7.71 -0.31
N SER A 87 12.27 7.18 -0.36
CA SER A 87 12.88 6.76 -1.63
C SER A 87 12.12 5.62 -2.30
N LEU A 88 11.65 4.63 -1.52
CA LEU A 88 10.83 3.52 -2.00
C LEU A 88 9.47 4.02 -2.51
N LEU A 89 8.80 4.91 -1.79
CA LEU A 89 7.52 5.47 -2.22
C LEU A 89 7.65 6.22 -3.56
N ASN A 90 8.69 7.04 -3.71
CA ASN A 90 9.00 7.72 -4.97
C ASN A 90 9.33 6.74 -6.10
N PHE A 91 10.05 5.66 -5.77
CA PHE A 91 10.36 4.59 -6.69
C PHE A 91 9.09 3.88 -7.18
N LEU A 92 8.16 3.53 -6.28
CA LEU A 92 6.88 2.90 -6.63
C LEU A 92 6.02 3.83 -7.50
N GLY A 93 5.97 5.12 -7.17
CA GLY A 93 5.30 6.13 -8.01
C GLY A 93 5.90 6.21 -9.43
N SER A 94 7.22 6.02 -9.56
CA SER A 94 7.88 5.97 -10.87
C SER A 94 7.64 4.65 -11.61
N VAL A 95 7.57 3.53 -10.87
CA VAL A 95 7.25 2.20 -11.41
C VAL A 95 5.84 2.14 -11.98
N ALA A 96 4.88 2.78 -11.32
CA ALA A 96 3.47 2.81 -11.70
C ALA A 96 3.19 3.49 -13.06
N TYR A 97 4.19 4.13 -13.68
CA TYR A 97 4.00 4.90 -14.91
C TYR A 97 3.83 4.04 -16.18
N SER A 98 4.31 2.80 -16.21
CA SER A 98 4.20 1.94 -17.39
C SER A 98 4.14 0.45 -17.05
N ASP A 99 3.42 -0.34 -17.86
CA ASP A 99 3.32 -1.79 -17.68
C ASP A 99 4.70 -2.48 -17.73
N PHE A 100 5.64 -1.93 -18.51
CA PHE A 100 6.99 -2.45 -18.58
C PHE A 100 7.72 -2.33 -17.23
N THR A 101 7.64 -1.17 -16.59
CA THR A 101 8.28 -0.92 -15.29
C THR A 101 7.58 -1.67 -14.16
N ILE A 102 6.26 -1.84 -14.23
CA ILE A 102 5.48 -2.70 -13.33
C ILE A 102 5.98 -4.14 -13.43
N ASN A 103 6.03 -4.70 -14.64
CA ASN A 103 6.55 -6.06 -14.85
C ASN A 103 7.98 -6.21 -14.31
N LEU A 104 8.84 -5.21 -14.55
CA LEU A 104 10.20 -5.21 -14.03
C LEU A 104 10.24 -5.26 -12.50
N PHE A 105 9.40 -4.46 -11.84
CA PHE A 105 9.24 -4.50 -10.40
C PHE A 105 8.78 -5.88 -9.92
N CYS A 106 7.74 -6.46 -10.52
CA CYS A 106 7.27 -7.82 -10.20
C CYS A 106 8.41 -8.86 -10.28
N HIS A 107 9.22 -8.80 -11.35
CA HIS A 107 10.40 -9.68 -11.47
C HIS A 107 11.38 -9.46 -10.32
N THR A 108 11.65 -8.22 -9.91
CA THR A 108 12.53 -7.98 -8.76
C THR A 108 11.96 -8.52 -7.45
N GLN A 109 10.64 -8.55 -7.27
CA GLN A 109 9.99 -9.08 -6.06
C GLN A 109 10.02 -10.62 -5.97
N SER A 110 10.41 -11.32 -7.05
CA SER A 110 10.70 -12.76 -7.00
C SER A 110 12.05 -13.09 -6.36
N ILE A 111 12.93 -12.09 -6.18
CA ILE A 111 14.27 -12.25 -5.61
C ILE A 111 14.19 -11.94 -4.10
N PRO A 112 14.47 -12.91 -3.20
CA PRO A 112 14.28 -12.72 -1.75
C PRO A 112 14.95 -11.46 -1.17
N ASP A 113 16.18 -11.15 -1.56
CA ASP A 113 16.92 -9.99 -1.06
C ASP A 113 16.28 -8.63 -1.45
N LEU A 114 15.44 -8.63 -2.49
CA LEU A 114 14.79 -7.46 -3.06
C LEU A 114 13.29 -7.38 -2.73
N GLN A 115 12.77 -8.31 -1.93
CA GLN A 115 11.38 -8.26 -1.48
C GLN A 115 11.18 -7.08 -0.51
N VAL A 116 10.20 -6.23 -0.81
CA VAL A 116 9.91 -5.05 0.00
C VAL A 116 9.08 -5.43 1.23
N VAL A 117 8.01 -6.20 1.04
CA VAL A 117 7.02 -6.49 2.09
C VAL A 117 7.65 -7.08 3.36
N PRO A 118 8.49 -8.13 3.32
CA PRO A 118 9.10 -8.68 4.53
C PRO A 118 9.97 -7.67 5.28
N VAL A 119 10.64 -6.76 4.55
CA VAL A 119 11.48 -5.71 5.15
C VAL A 119 10.63 -4.70 5.92
N LEU A 120 9.46 -4.33 5.40
CA LEU A 120 8.56 -3.40 6.10
C LEU A 120 8.12 -3.98 7.45
N PHE A 121 7.68 -5.23 7.47
CA PHE A 121 7.23 -5.90 8.70
C PHE A 121 8.35 -6.15 9.70
N GLN A 122 9.56 -6.46 9.21
CA GLN A 122 10.68 -6.72 10.10
C GLN A 122 11.25 -5.45 10.76
N TYR A 123 11.24 -4.30 10.07
CA TYR A 123 11.98 -3.11 10.52
C TYR A 123 11.14 -1.87 10.81
N SER A 124 9.95 -1.72 10.20
CA SER A 124 9.16 -0.48 10.27
C SER A 124 7.72 -0.68 10.76
N LEU A 125 7.16 -1.88 10.62
CA LEU A 125 5.82 -2.26 11.10
C LEU A 125 5.88 -3.33 12.20
N LYS A 126 7.01 -3.45 12.89
CA LYS A 126 7.16 -4.41 13.98
C LYS A 126 6.33 -3.95 15.18
N ASP A 127 5.33 -4.74 15.56
CA ASP A 127 4.53 -4.52 16.75
C ASP A 127 5.27 -5.03 17.98
N SER A 128 5.72 -4.07 18.80
CA SER A 128 6.31 -4.25 20.11
C SER A 128 7.72 -4.88 20.18
N PRO A 129 8.52 -4.48 21.19
CA PRO A 129 9.81 -5.08 21.51
C PRO A 129 9.66 -6.40 22.30
N GLU A 130 8.53 -7.11 22.28
CA GLU A 130 8.40 -8.37 23.05
C GLU A 130 9.30 -9.51 22.54
N ASP A 131 9.78 -9.43 21.30
CA ASP A 131 10.88 -10.28 20.80
C ASP A 131 12.24 -9.90 21.41
N ASP A 132 12.37 -8.70 21.98
CA ASP A 132 13.53 -8.21 22.75
C ASP A 132 13.22 -8.27 24.25
N LYS A 133 12.64 -9.38 24.73
CA LYS A 133 12.66 -9.68 26.16
C LYS A 133 14.12 -9.68 26.61
N VAL A 134 14.47 -8.68 27.43
CA VAL A 134 15.71 -8.65 28.19
C VAL A 134 15.68 -9.86 29.12
N GLU A 135 16.18 -11.01 28.66
CA GLU A 135 16.55 -12.09 29.55
C GLU A 135 17.61 -11.55 30.50
N SER A 136 17.37 -11.77 31.79
CA SER A 136 18.12 -11.20 32.91
C SER A 136 19.63 -11.11 32.64
N LEU A 137 20.22 -9.92 32.87
CA LEU A 137 21.65 -9.63 32.74
C LEU A 137 22.53 -10.33 33.79
N ASP A 138 22.05 -11.41 34.42
CA ASP A 138 22.74 -12.01 35.56
C ASP A 138 23.96 -12.87 35.19
N HIS A 139 24.25 -13.11 33.90
CA HIS A 139 25.36 -13.98 33.50
C HIS A 139 26.32 -13.39 32.43
N VAL A 140 27.39 -12.74 32.92
CA VAL A 140 28.82 -13.04 32.66
C VAL A 140 29.30 -13.15 31.19
N PHE A 141 30.21 -12.24 30.80
CA PHE A 141 31.24 -12.34 29.73
C PHE A 141 30.97 -13.29 28.54
N GLY A 142 30.63 -12.71 27.38
CA GLY A 142 30.57 -13.44 26.09
C GLY A 142 29.38 -13.12 25.18
N VAL A 143 28.50 -12.21 25.59
CA VAL A 143 27.26 -11.89 24.87
C VAL A 143 27.53 -10.93 23.70
N GLU A 144 27.08 -11.27 22.50
CA GLU A 144 27.06 -10.34 21.36
C GLU A 144 26.28 -9.07 21.76
N PRO A 145 26.78 -7.86 21.43
CA PRO A 145 26.11 -6.63 21.80
C PRO A 145 24.69 -6.64 21.23
N MET A 146 23.70 -6.49 22.12
CA MET A 146 22.29 -6.40 21.75
C MET A 146 22.13 -5.31 20.69
N LYS A 147 21.59 -5.67 19.52
CA LYS A 147 21.31 -4.69 18.46
C LYS A 147 20.17 -3.80 18.92
N ILE A 148 20.51 -2.60 19.38
CA ILE A 148 19.51 -1.60 19.74
C ILE A 148 18.93 -1.05 18.44
N THR A 149 17.90 -1.70 17.91
CA THR A 149 17.11 -1.13 16.82
C THR A 149 16.20 -0.07 17.40
N SER A 150 16.31 1.18 16.90
CA SER A 150 15.41 2.24 17.33
C SER A 150 13.97 1.89 16.96
N LEU A 151 13.03 2.09 17.87
CA LEU A 151 11.60 1.88 17.59
C LEU A 151 11.14 2.72 16.38
N PRO A 152 10.20 2.22 15.56
CA PRO A 152 9.62 2.98 14.47
C PRO A 152 8.89 4.23 14.98
N THR A 153 9.16 5.36 14.34
CA THR A 153 8.42 6.60 14.61
C THR A 153 7.09 6.60 13.84
N ASP A 154 6.15 7.43 14.27
CA ASP A 154 4.84 7.64 13.62
C ASP A 154 4.97 7.95 12.11
N ALA A 155 5.89 8.85 11.76
CA ALA A 155 6.20 9.15 10.35
C ALA A 155 6.80 7.96 9.58
N GLU A 156 7.57 7.10 10.25
CA GLU A 156 8.13 5.89 9.66
C GLU A 156 7.03 4.87 9.38
N VAL A 157 6.14 4.63 10.34
CA VAL A 157 4.98 3.74 10.21
C VAL A 157 4.07 4.20 9.08
N THR A 158 3.70 5.49 9.06
CA THR A 158 2.86 6.06 7.99
C THR A 158 3.47 5.85 6.60
N LEU A 159 4.77 6.08 6.43
CA LEU A 159 5.44 5.83 5.16
C LEU A 159 5.54 4.34 4.81
N ALA A 160 5.79 3.48 5.80
CA ALA A 160 5.83 2.03 5.59
C ALA A 160 4.46 1.50 5.13
N LEU A 161 3.36 1.97 5.71
CA LEU A 161 1.99 1.63 5.29
C LEU A 161 1.73 2.07 3.84
N ARG A 162 2.15 3.28 3.44
CA ARG A 162 2.04 3.75 2.05
C ARG A 162 2.90 2.93 1.07
N VAL A 163 4.11 2.54 1.47
CA VAL A 163 4.95 1.67 0.65
C VAL A 163 4.31 0.28 0.52
N LEU A 164 3.73 -0.26 1.60
CA LEU A 164 3.01 -1.54 1.60
C LEU A 164 1.80 -1.51 0.67
N GLU A 165 0.98 -0.47 0.78
CA GLU A 165 -0.13 -0.18 -0.13
C GLU A 165 0.35 -0.24 -1.59
N GLY A 166 1.42 0.49 -1.92
CA GLY A 166 1.94 0.57 -3.28
C GLY A 166 2.45 -0.77 -3.80
N CYS A 167 3.10 -1.57 -2.95
CA CYS A 167 3.56 -2.90 -3.32
C CYS A 167 2.39 -3.84 -3.63
N CYS A 168 1.31 -3.80 -2.84
CA CYS A 168 0.14 -4.65 -3.01
C CYS A 168 -0.70 -4.26 -4.23
N LEU A 169 -0.75 -2.97 -4.57
CA LEU A 169 -1.44 -2.49 -5.77
C LEU A 169 -0.66 -2.75 -7.07
N LEU A 170 0.66 -2.83 -7.01
CA LEU A 170 1.51 -3.07 -8.18
C LEU A 170 1.81 -4.57 -8.43
N HIS A 171 1.77 -5.39 -7.39
CA HIS A 171 2.22 -6.79 -7.47
C HIS A 171 1.39 -7.70 -6.57
N ARG A 172 0.63 -8.61 -7.18
CA ARG A 172 -0.34 -9.47 -6.50
C ARG A 172 0.32 -10.34 -5.42
N GLU A 173 1.48 -10.91 -5.68
CA GLU A 173 2.20 -11.78 -4.75
C GLU A 173 2.69 -11.02 -3.50
N SER A 174 2.75 -9.68 -3.54
CA SER A 174 2.99 -8.85 -2.35
C SER A 174 1.87 -9.05 -1.30
N THR A 175 0.62 -9.29 -1.71
CA THR A 175 -0.48 -9.60 -0.78
C THR A 175 -0.31 -10.95 -0.09
N VAL A 176 0.30 -11.92 -0.78
CA VAL A 176 0.64 -13.24 -0.23
C VAL A 176 1.78 -13.13 0.77
N LEU A 177 2.81 -12.33 0.45
CA LEU A 177 3.89 -12.03 1.39
C LEU A 177 3.34 -11.30 2.62
N ALA A 178 2.41 -10.36 2.45
CA ALA A 178 1.78 -9.66 3.58
C ALA A 178 1.03 -10.63 4.51
N HIS A 179 0.26 -11.57 3.94
CA HIS A 179 -0.39 -12.63 4.72
C HIS A 179 0.62 -13.46 5.53
N GLN A 180 1.76 -13.84 4.93
CA GLN A 180 2.83 -14.58 5.63
C GLN A 180 3.42 -13.79 6.80
N GLN A 181 3.39 -12.46 6.74
CA GLN A 181 3.82 -11.56 7.82
C GLN A 181 2.69 -11.25 8.82
N LYS A 182 1.55 -11.93 8.75
CA LYS A 182 0.35 -11.67 9.57
C LYS A 182 -0.09 -10.20 9.48
N ALA A 183 -0.03 -9.63 8.27
CA ALA A 183 -0.23 -8.21 8.05
C ALA A 183 -1.53 -7.67 8.65
N ILE A 184 -2.63 -8.43 8.55
CA ILE A 184 -3.91 -7.99 9.09
C ILE A 184 -3.85 -7.76 10.59
N GLN A 185 -3.26 -8.68 11.37
CA GLN A 185 -3.14 -8.54 12.82
C GLN A 185 -2.33 -7.29 13.19
N VAL A 186 -1.22 -7.05 12.48
CA VAL A 186 -0.38 -5.86 12.68
C VAL A 186 -1.11 -4.57 12.33
N LEU A 187 -1.81 -4.54 11.20
CA LEU A 187 -2.56 -3.35 10.78
C LEU A 187 -3.75 -3.08 11.70
N MET A 188 -4.44 -4.11 12.19
CA MET A 188 -5.50 -3.94 13.19
C MET A 188 -4.94 -3.37 14.49
N HIS A 189 -3.76 -3.81 14.94
CA HIS A 189 -3.10 -3.22 16.11
C HIS A 189 -2.73 -1.75 15.89
N ILE A 190 -2.18 -1.40 14.72
CA ILE A 190 -1.88 -0.01 14.36
C ILE A 190 -3.17 0.84 14.35
N LEU A 191 -4.25 0.32 13.77
CA LEU A 191 -5.55 0.99 13.70
C LEU A 191 -6.11 1.28 15.11
N SER A 192 -5.89 0.40 16.08
CA SER A 192 -6.40 0.59 17.45
C SER A 192 -5.47 1.39 18.37
N THR A 193 -4.17 1.48 18.08
CA THR A 193 -3.17 2.02 19.04
C THR A 193 -2.43 3.28 18.59
N ARG A 194 -2.38 3.57 17.29
CA ARG A 194 -1.59 4.67 16.74
C ARG A 194 -2.42 5.93 16.49
N GLY A 195 -1.74 7.00 16.08
CA GLY A 195 -2.34 8.30 15.83
C GLY A 195 -3.16 8.34 14.54
N VAL A 196 -3.90 9.44 14.39
CA VAL A 196 -4.84 9.68 13.28
C VAL A 196 -4.20 9.49 11.90
N MET A 197 -2.94 9.89 11.74
CA MET A 197 -2.22 9.79 10.46
C MET A 197 -1.91 8.33 10.11
N GLU A 198 -1.43 7.56 11.08
CA GLU A 198 -1.12 6.14 10.92
C GLU A 198 -2.40 5.34 10.69
N GLN A 199 -3.46 5.64 11.45
CA GLN A 199 -4.78 5.01 11.28
C GLN A 199 -5.33 5.26 9.87
N GLY A 200 -5.24 6.48 9.36
CA GLY A 200 -5.65 6.81 8.00
C GLY A 200 -4.87 6.02 6.93
N ALA A 201 -3.53 6.01 7.02
CA ALA A 201 -2.69 5.24 6.10
C ALA A 201 -2.90 3.72 6.24
N CYS A 202 -3.26 3.26 7.44
CA CYS A 202 -3.56 1.86 7.72
C CYS A 202 -4.83 1.39 6.99
N LEU A 203 -5.87 2.22 6.95
CA LEU A 203 -7.10 1.91 6.21
C LEU A 203 -6.83 1.75 4.71
N ASP A 204 -6.00 2.61 4.11
CA ASP A 204 -5.61 2.49 2.69
C ASP A 204 -4.80 1.21 2.42
N ALA A 205 -3.86 0.88 3.31
CA ALA A 205 -3.07 -0.34 3.23
C ALA A 205 -3.95 -1.60 3.39
N LEU A 206 -4.91 -1.60 4.32
CA LEU A 206 -5.85 -2.71 4.54
C LEU A 206 -6.65 -3.03 3.27
N ILE A 207 -7.21 -2.02 2.59
CA ILE A 207 -7.93 -2.23 1.32
C ILE A 207 -7.02 -2.89 0.28
N SER A 208 -5.79 -2.39 0.15
CA SER A 208 -4.86 -2.88 -0.86
C SER A 208 -4.38 -4.32 -0.59
N ILE A 209 -4.20 -4.70 0.68
CA ILE A 209 -3.78 -6.05 1.09
C ILE A 209 -4.92 -7.06 0.94
N MET A 210 -6.16 -6.62 1.19
CA MET A 210 -7.35 -7.45 1.03
C MET A 210 -7.81 -7.56 -0.42
N LEU A 211 -7.33 -6.68 -1.31
CA LEU A 211 -7.71 -6.69 -2.72
C LEU A 211 -7.38 -8.06 -3.36
N GLU A 212 -8.41 -8.79 -3.75
CA GLU A 212 -8.32 -10.13 -4.37
C GLU A 212 -7.58 -11.19 -3.52
N SER A 213 -7.42 -10.98 -2.21
CA SER A 213 -6.77 -11.92 -1.29
C SER A 213 -7.78 -12.49 -0.29
N SER A 214 -8.27 -13.70 -0.55
CA SER A 214 -9.21 -14.38 0.36
C SER A 214 -8.58 -14.70 1.72
N ALA A 215 -7.28 -14.96 1.78
CA ALA A 215 -6.58 -15.24 3.03
C ALA A 215 -6.59 -14.01 3.95
N ASN A 216 -6.17 -12.85 3.43
CA ASN A 216 -6.20 -11.60 4.20
C ASN A 216 -7.64 -11.17 4.57
N GLN A 217 -8.62 -11.46 3.71
CA GLN A 217 -10.03 -11.18 4.01
C GLN A 217 -10.55 -12.05 5.17
N MET A 218 -10.20 -13.34 5.21
CA MET A 218 -10.54 -14.22 6.34
C MET A 218 -9.89 -13.72 7.64
N ASP A 219 -8.60 -13.39 7.61
CA ASP A 219 -7.91 -12.84 8.79
C ASP A 219 -8.57 -11.55 9.30
N PHE A 220 -9.08 -10.71 8.39
CA PHE A 220 -9.76 -9.46 8.74
C PHE A 220 -11.11 -9.70 9.40
N GLU A 221 -11.85 -10.70 8.94
CA GLU A 221 -13.07 -11.17 9.61
C GLU A 221 -12.78 -11.75 11.00
N GLU A 222 -11.75 -12.58 11.13
CA GLU A 222 -11.35 -13.18 12.41
C GLU A 222 -10.92 -12.12 13.43
N CYS A 223 -10.38 -10.99 12.96
CA CYS A 223 -10.02 -9.84 13.79
C CYS A 223 -11.20 -8.87 14.06
N ASN A 224 -12.43 -9.21 13.67
CA ASN A 224 -13.61 -8.33 13.75
C ASN A 224 -13.37 -6.95 13.10
N GLY A 225 -12.63 -6.90 11.99
CA GLY A 225 -12.16 -5.64 11.42
C GLY A 225 -13.27 -4.66 11.01
N ILE A 226 -14.43 -5.18 10.58
CA ILE A 226 -15.61 -4.33 10.32
C ILE A 226 -16.09 -3.65 11.60
N GLU A 227 -16.14 -4.38 12.72
CA GLU A 227 -16.59 -3.84 14.00
C GLU A 227 -15.68 -2.71 14.47
N GLU A 228 -14.36 -2.92 14.45
CA GLU A 228 -13.36 -1.91 14.79
C GLU A 228 -13.50 -0.62 13.96
N VAL A 229 -13.63 -0.75 12.63
CA VAL A 229 -13.85 0.42 11.75
C VAL A 229 -15.19 1.11 12.05
N THR A 230 -16.24 0.34 12.36
CA THR A 230 -17.54 0.92 12.72
C THR A 230 -17.54 1.58 14.11
N MET A 231 -16.66 1.18 15.02
CA MET A 231 -16.47 1.89 16.28
C MET A 231 -15.83 3.25 16.03
N LEU A 232 -14.77 3.31 15.22
CA LEU A 232 -14.09 4.56 14.86
C LEU A 232 -15.01 5.57 14.17
N ILE A 233 -15.83 5.13 13.21
CA ILE A 233 -16.73 6.04 12.47
C ILE A 233 -17.85 6.61 13.37
N ARG A 234 -18.27 5.86 14.40
CA ARG A 234 -19.34 6.25 15.34
C ARG A 234 -18.84 7.14 16.48
N ASP A 235 -17.57 7.03 16.84
CA ASP A 235 -17.01 7.82 17.93
C ASP A 235 -16.88 9.29 17.52
N LYS A 236 -17.73 10.14 18.10
CA LYS A 236 -17.76 11.60 17.85
C LYS A 236 -16.52 12.32 18.38
N GLN A 237 -15.69 11.68 19.21
CA GLN A 237 -14.43 12.23 19.69
C GLN A 237 -13.25 11.98 18.74
N VAL A 238 -13.40 11.05 17.80
CA VAL A 238 -12.40 10.77 16.77
C VAL A 238 -12.40 11.90 15.73
N ASP A 239 -11.22 12.22 15.20
CA ASP A 239 -11.03 13.23 14.16
C ASP A 239 -11.99 13.00 12.97
N GLU A 240 -12.65 14.06 12.52
CA GLU A 240 -13.66 13.99 11.45
C GLU A 240 -13.08 13.44 10.15
N ASN A 241 -11.82 13.76 9.82
CA ASN A 241 -11.18 13.25 8.60
C ASN A 241 -10.92 11.74 8.71
N LEU A 242 -10.58 11.24 9.90
CA LEU A 242 -10.44 9.80 10.12
C LEU A 242 -11.78 9.09 10.04
N ARG A 243 -12.85 9.67 10.62
CA ARG A 243 -14.21 9.14 10.47
C ARG A 243 -14.63 9.10 8.99
N LEU A 244 -14.30 10.14 8.21
CA LEU A 244 -14.55 10.18 6.76
C LEU A 244 -13.77 9.05 6.06
N LYS A 245 -12.50 8.86 6.44
CA LYS A 245 -11.66 7.79 5.89
C LYS A 245 -12.20 6.40 6.18
N CYS A 246 -12.77 6.17 7.36
CA CYS A 246 -13.49 4.93 7.69
C CYS A 246 -14.69 4.72 6.74
N GLY A 247 -15.42 5.79 6.42
CA GLY A 247 -16.51 5.74 5.44
C GLY A 247 -16.02 5.38 4.03
N GLU A 248 -14.93 6.00 3.56
CA GLU A 248 -14.29 5.66 2.28
C GLU A 248 -13.84 4.20 2.25
N PHE A 249 -13.22 3.72 3.33
CA PHE A 249 -12.80 2.34 3.50
C PHE A 249 -13.96 1.38 3.34
N LEU A 250 -15.08 1.58 4.06
CA LEU A 250 -16.25 0.70 3.98
C LEU A 250 -16.88 0.71 2.59
N LEU A 251 -16.95 1.87 1.93
CA LEU A 251 -17.43 2.00 0.55
C LEU A 251 -16.58 1.19 -0.43
N LEU A 252 -15.25 1.29 -0.33
CA LEU A 252 -14.32 0.56 -1.17
C LEU A 252 -14.36 -0.95 -0.89
N LEU A 253 -14.41 -1.33 0.39
CA LEU A 253 -14.47 -2.72 0.81
C LEU A 253 -15.74 -3.39 0.30
N ILE A 254 -16.93 -2.79 0.54
CA ILE A 254 -18.19 -3.30 0.00
C ILE A 254 -18.12 -3.36 -1.52
N GLY A 255 -17.68 -2.29 -2.19
CA GLY A 255 -17.55 -2.27 -3.65
C GLY A 255 -16.67 -3.41 -4.19
N HIS A 256 -15.67 -3.86 -3.43
CA HIS A 256 -14.82 -4.98 -3.77
C HIS A 256 -15.44 -6.36 -3.53
N VAL A 257 -16.17 -6.53 -2.41
CA VAL A 257 -16.74 -7.83 -2.02
C VAL A 257 -18.20 -8.02 -2.46
N ASN A 258 -18.83 -7.00 -3.06
CA ASN A 258 -20.24 -7.04 -3.44
C ASN A 258 -20.54 -8.19 -4.40
N GLY A 259 -21.62 -8.94 -4.14
CA GLY A 259 -22.04 -10.09 -4.95
C GLY A 259 -21.37 -11.41 -4.60
N ARG A 260 -20.56 -11.47 -3.52
CA ARG A 260 -20.05 -12.75 -3.00
C ARG A 260 -21.07 -13.41 -2.07
N GLU A 261 -21.57 -14.56 -2.48
CA GLU A 261 -22.43 -15.42 -1.64
C GLU A 261 -21.63 -16.37 -0.73
N ARG A 262 -20.31 -16.47 -0.94
CA ARG A 262 -19.43 -17.40 -0.22
C ARG A 262 -18.39 -16.64 0.59
N PRO A 263 -17.96 -17.19 1.74
CA PRO A 263 -16.86 -16.65 2.53
C PRO A 263 -15.58 -16.48 1.70
N PRO A 264 -14.70 -15.54 2.07
CA PRO A 264 -14.86 -14.55 3.16
C PRO A 264 -15.76 -13.37 2.78
N MET A 265 -16.28 -12.69 3.79
CA MET A 265 -17.09 -11.46 3.74
C MET A 265 -18.52 -11.64 3.22
N ALA A 266 -19.11 -12.83 3.43
CA ALA A 266 -20.48 -13.13 2.99
C ALA A 266 -21.55 -12.33 3.75
N THR A 267 -21.31 -12.02 5.04
CA THR A 267 -22.27 -11.32 5.91
C THR A 267 -22.05 -9.82 6.01
N ILE A 268 -21.08 -9.26 5.27
CA ILE A 268 -20.64 -7.86 5.42
C ILE A 268 -21.80 -6.85 5.35
N HIS A 269 -22.78 -7.08 4.48
CA HIS A 269 -23.96 -6.22 4.35
C HIS A 269 -24.86 -6.25 5.59
N GLU A 270 -25.03 -7.44 6.17
CA GLU A 270 -25.81 -7.62 7.41
C GLU A 270 -25.06 -7.04 8.61
N ASP A 271 -23.74 -7.24 8.67
CA ASP A 271 -22.90 -6.71 9.74
C ASP A 271 -22.92 -5.18 9.71
N ILE A 272 -22.75 -4.55 8.56
CA ILE A 272 -22.80 -3.08 8.41
C ILE A 272 -24.19 -2.54 8.70
N ARG A 273 -25.27 -3.23 8.28
CA ARG A 273 -26.63 -2.86 8.65
C ARG A 273 -26.84 -2.91 10.17
N ARG A 274 -26.38 -3.96 10.84
CA ARG A 274 -26.44 -4.11 12.30
C ARG A 274 -25.60 -3.03 13.00
N LEU A 275 -24.41 -2.74 12.47
CA LEU A 275 -23.40 -1.89 13.06
C LEU A 275 -23.44 -0.42 12.63
N LEU A 276 -24.25 0.00 11.67
CA LEU A 276 -24.41 1.44 11.33
C LEU A 276 -25.88 1.84 11.18
N GLY A 277 -26.80 0.87 11.08
CA GLY A 277 -28.22 1.09 10.86
C GLY A 277 -28.60 1.10 9.38
N GLU A 278 -29.88 0.85 9.10
CA GLU A 278 -30.40 0.69 7.73
C GLU A 278 -30.12 1.90 6.83
N LYS A 279 -30.25 3.11 7.37
CA LYS A 279 -30.10 4.35 6.61
C LYS A 279 -28.65 4.56 6.14
N SER A 280 -27.69 4.34 7.02
CA SER A 280 -26.26 4.46 6.71
C SER A 280 -25.81 3.33 5.77
N ALA A 281 -26.22 2.10 6.04
CA ALA A 281 -25.97 0.96 5.14
C ALA A 281 -26.54 1.20 3.73
N SER A 282 -27.73 1.82 3.66
CA SER A 282 -28.39 2.21 2.40
C SER A 282 -27.57 3.13 1.52
N LEU A 283 -26.77 4.00 2.12
CA LEU A 283 -25.90 4.92 1.40
C LEU A 283 -24.63 4.23 0.90
N ILE A 284 -24.14 3.22 1.62
CA ILE A 284 -22.88 2.54 1.29
C ILE A 284 -23.05 1.65 0.06
N TRP A 285 -24.11 0.83 -0.01
CA TRP A 285 -24.34 -0.05 -1.17
C TRP A 285 -25.13 0.59 -2.32
N GLY A 286 -25.73 1.77 -2.11
CA GLY A 286 -26.50 2.51 -3.11
C GLY A 286 -25.65 3.41 -4.00
N SER A 287 -24.33 3.46 -3.77
CA SER A 287 -23.43 4.37 -4.50
C SER A 287 -23.03 3.80 -5.86
N THR A 288 -23.58 4.35 -6.94
CA THR A 288 -22.96 4.26 -8.27
C THR A 288 -21.92 5.37 -8.41
N LEU A 289 -20.64 5.05 -8.20
CA LEU A 289 -19.55 5.99 -8.40
C LEU A 289 -19.25 6.10 -9.91
N ASP A 290 -19.47 7.30 -10.47
CA ASP A 290 -19.06 7.64 -11.83
C ASP A 290 -17.52 7.51 -11.97
N PRO A 291 -17.00 6.75 -12.96
CA PRO A 291 -15.58 6.54 -13.15
C PRO A 291 -14.70 7.79 -13.24
N GLU A 292 -15.24 8.90 -13.75
CA GLU A 292 -14.48 10.14 -13.99
C GLU A 292 -14.37 11.05 -12.75
N GLN A 293 -15.29 10.92 -11.78
CA GLN A 293 -15.32 11.72 -10.55
C GLN A 293 -15.13 10.88 -9.28
N ARG A 294 -14.44 9.74 -9.38
CA ARG A 294 -14.39 8.71 -8.32
C ARG A 294 -13.95 9.23 -6.95
N LEU A 295 -12.90 10.06 -6.89
CA LEU A 295 -12.38 10.54 -5.60
C LEU A 295 -13.37 11.49 -4.92
N THR A 296 -13.80 12.52 -5.64
CA THR A 296 -14.79 13.50 -5.14
C THR A 296 -16.11 12.82 -4.82
N GLY A 297 -16.54 11.86 -5.66
CA GLY A 297 -17.75 11.06 -5.44
C GLY A 297 -17.65 10.18 -4.19
N LEU A 298 -16.51 9.52 -3.97
CA LEU A 298 -16.26 8.70 -2.78
C LEU A 298 -16.32 9.54 -1.50
N GLN A 299 -15.64 10.69 -1.49
CA GLN A 299 -15.66 11.63 -0.38
C GLN A 299 -17.06 12.17 -0.08
N ILE A 300 -17.82 12.54 -1.11
CA ILE A 300 -19.20 13.01 -0.96
C ILE A 300 -20.07 11.91 -0.35
N GLN A 301 -19.93 10.66 -0.79
CA GLN A 301 -20.71 9.54 -0.25
C GLN A 301 -20.29 9.19 1.18
N ALA A 302 -18.99 9.17 1.48
CA ALA A 302 -18.48 8.97 2.82
C ALA A 302 -19.02 10.05 3.78
N ARG A 303 -19.06 11.31 3.34
CA ARG A 303 -19.65 12.40 4.11
C ARG A 303 -21.14 12.21 4.38
N ARG A 304 -21.91 11.78 3.39
CA ARG A 304 -23.34 11.45 3.59
C ARG A 304 -23.55 10.32 4.59
N VAL A 305 -22.67 9.33 4.59
CA VAL A 305 -22.68 8.24 5.59
C VAL A 305 -22.46 8.83 6.99
N LEU A 306 -21.47 9.69 7.19
CA LEU A 306 -21.25 10.36 8.48
C LEU A 306 -22.43 11.21 8.92
N GLU A 307 -22.93 12.07 8.03
CA GLU A 307 -24.10 12.92 8.32
C GLU A 307 -25.32 12.08 8.74
N SER A 308 -25.46 10.87 8.17
CA SER A 308 -26.54 9.96 8.56
C SER A 308 -26.39 9.36 9.96
N LEU A 309 -25.16 9.21 10.45
CA LEU A 309 -24.84 8.73 11.80
C LEU A 309 -25.03 9.84 12.84
N ASP A 310 -24.69 11.08 12.51
CA ASP A 310 -24.76 12.22 13.44
C ASP A 310 -26.19 12.70 13.70
N LEU A 311 -27.17 12.27 12.89
CA LEU A 311 -28.60 12.49 13.10
C LEU A 311 -29.18 11.62 14.24
N TYR A 312 -28.36 10.77 14.88
CA TYR A 312 -28.68 9.94 16.03
C TYR A 312 -27.64 10.13 17.16
#